data_AF-V9HU85-F1
#
_entry.id   AF-V9HU85-F1
#
_cell.length_a   1.000
_cell.length_b   1.000
_cell.length_c   1.000
_cell.angle_alpha   90.00
_cell.angle_beta   90.00
_cell.angle_gamma   90.00
#
_symmetry.space_group_name_H-M   'P 1'
#
loop_
_entity.id
_entity.type
_entity.pdbx_description
1 polymer ?
#
loop_
_entity_poly.entity_id
_entity_poly.type
_entity_poly.pdbx_seq_one_letter_code
_entity_poly.pdbx_strand_id
1 'polypeptide(L)'
;MNVLEQVLTFIGSSVVSGVTWDVLKMSGTGIIRSFKQKFLSKDFFTSEEQAEKYLETISSVSSDSIEESEGKMEKVYQETTGNDKVKIFGEFVEWVKDNQEEFAKLSSNSIQISSVNIKSQSNIGSGNIINTCIWNGNLGR
;
A
#
# COMPACT_ATOMS: atom_id res chain seq x y z
N MET A 1 0.56 -10.32 -4.65
CA MET A 1 0.91 -9.38 -3.57
C MET A 1 2.09 -8.55 -4.06
N ASN A 2 2.07 -7.23 -3.88
CA ASN A 2 3.25 -6.42 -4.21
C ASN A 2 4.31 -6.55 -3.10
N VAL A 3 5.53 -6.08 -3.38
CA VAL A 3 6.66 -6.17 -2.44
C VAL A 3 6.34 -5.45 -1.11
N LEU A 4 5.68 -4.29 -1.14
CA LEU A 4 5.28 -3.57 0.07
C LEU A 4 4.29 -4.39 0.92
N GLU A 5 3.28 -4.99 0.29
CA GLU A 5 2.32 -5.87 0.96
C GLU A 5 3.00 -7.12 1.54
N GLN A 6 4.00 -7.70 0.85
CA GLN A 6 4.78 -8.83 1.37
C GLN A 6 5.52 -8.45 2.66
N VAL A 7 6.16 -7.27 2.69
CA VAL A 7 6.85 -6.78 3.89
C VAL A 7 5.86 -6.49 5.03
N LEU A 8 4.71 -5.88 4.75
CA LEU A 8 3.65 -5.65 5.73
C LEU A 8 3.15 -6.98 6.34
N THR A 9 2.95 -7.98 5.49
CA THR A 9 2.53 -9.33 5.89
C THR A 9 3.59 -10.00 6.77
N PHE A 10 4.85 -9.93 6.36
CA PHE A 10 5.99 -10.49 7.09
C PHE A 10 6.14 -9.91 8.50
N ILE A 11 5.87 -8.62 8.67
CA ILE A 11 5.93 -7.94 9.97
C ILE A 11 4.73 -8.32 10.87
N GLY A 12 3.74 -9.06 10.35
CA GLY A 12 2.53 -9.42 11.09
C GLY A 12 1.57 -8.24 11.22
N SER A 13 1.67 -7.25 10.33
CA SER A 13 0.71 -6.16 10.26
C SER A 13 -0.65 -6.74 9.87
N SER A 14 -1.73 -6.42 10.60
CA SER A 14 -3.12 -6.82 10.24
C SER A 14 -3.64 -6.15 8.96
N VAL A 15 -2.73 -5.56 8.17
CA VAL A 15 -2.91 -4.65 7.05
C VAL A 15 -2.35 -5.35 5.80
N VAL A 16 -2.95 -6.50 5.47
CA VAL A 16 -2.28 -7.47 4.59
C VAL A 16 -2.61 -7.24 3.11
N SER A 17 -3.66 -6.51 2.78
CA SER A 17 -4.15 -6.43 1.39
C SER A 17 -4.64 -5.05 1.01
N GLY A 18 -4.27 -4.61 -0.19
CA GLY A 18 -4.82 -3.42 -0.85
C GLY A 18 -3.97 -2.15 -0.69
N VAL A 19 -2.77 -2.24 -0.11
CA VAL A 19 -1.85 -1.09 -0.06
C VAL A 19 -1.13 -0.98 -1.40
N THR A 20 -1.71 -0.18 -2.29
CA THR A 20 -1.14 0.16 -3.60
C THR A 20 -0.55 1.57 -3.57
N TRP A 21 0.24 1.90 -4.59
CA TRP A 21 0.77 3.25 -4.76
C TRP A 21 -0.32 4.33 -4.81
N ASP A 22 -1.45 4.05 -5.45
CA ASP A 22 -2.56 5.01 -5.51
C ASP A 22 -3.21 5.23 -4.15
N VAL A 23 -3.34 4.18 -3.32
CA VAL A 23 -3.81 4.31 -1.93
C VAL A 23 -2.84 5.15 -1.11
N LEU A 24 -1.54 4.93 -1.26
CA LEU A 24 -0.51 5.73 -0.60
C LEU A 24 -0.57 7.21 -1.00
N LYS A 25 -0.70 7.52 -2.30
CA LYS A 25 -0.82 8.91 -2.76
C LYS A 25 -2.09 9.60 -2.27
N MET A 26 -3.22 8.88 -2.29
CA MET A 26 -4.52 9.47 -1.95
C MET A 26 -4.72 9.65 -0.44
N SER A 27 -4.29 8.68 0.36
CA SER A 27 -4.62 8.62 1.80
C SER A 27 -3.39 8.42 2.70
N GLY A 28 -2.23 8.09 2.14
CA GLY A 28 -1.00 7.75 2.86
C GLY A 28 0.11 8.81 2.74
N THR A 29 -0.24 10.08 2.51
CA THR A 29 0.76 11.16 2.35
C THR A 29 1.70 11.29 3.56
N GLY A 30 1.20 11.00 4.77
CA GLY A 30 2.02 10.91 5.99
C GLY A 30 3.05 9.78 5.95
N ILE A 31 2.67 8.62 5.43
CA ILE A 31 3.56 7.46 5.23
C ILE A 31 4.64 7.80 4.20
N ILE A 32 4.25 8.37 3.05
CA ILE A 32 5.20 8.79 2.01
C ILE A 32 6.18 9.83 2.57
N ARG A 33 5.70 10.82 3.33
CA ARG A 33 6.57 11.82 3.97
C ARG A 33 7.54 11.19 4.96
N SER A 34 7.05 10.31 5.83
CA SER A 34 7.86 9.58 6.82
C SER A 34 8.96 8.77 6.15
N PHE A 35 8.64 8.07 5.05
CA PHE A 35 9.61 7.37 4.22
C PHE A 35 10.70 8.32 3.72
N LYS A 36 10.31 9.39 3.01
CA LYS A 36 11.27 10.35 2.45
C LYS A 36 12.19 10.93 3.52
N GLN A 37 11.63 11.33 4.67
CA GLN A 37 12.41 11.88 5.79
C GLN A 37 13.45 10.87 6.33
N LYS A 38 13.04 9.62 6.62
CA LYS A 38 13.95 8.60 7.18
C LYS A 38 15.08 8.28 6.21
N PHE A 39 14.75 7.97 4.94
CA PHE A 39 15.75 7.49 4.00
C PHE A 39 16.64 8.58 3.42
N LEU A 40 16.17 9.83 3.32
CA LEU A 40 17.04 10.97 3.02
C LEU A 40 17.98 11.28 4.19
N SER A 41 17.50 11.23 5.43
CA SER A 41 18.35 11.48 6.60
C SER A 41 19.47 10.46 6.81
N LYS A 42 19.33 9.27 6.20
CA LYS A 42 20.31 8.18 6.21
C LYS A 42 21.12 8.09 4.91
N ASP A 43 21.04 9.11 4.04
CA ASP A 43 21.77 9.18 2.76
C ASP A 43 21.51 7.99 1.81
N PHE A 44 20.35 7.33 1.90
CA PHE A 44 19.98 6.27 0.95
C PHE A 44 19.60 6.84 -0.42
N PHE A 45 19.10 8.07 -0.46
CA PHE A 45 18.68 8.75 -1.69
C PHE A 45 19.28 10.15 -1.74
N THR A 46 19.50 10.68 -2.95
CA THR A 46 20.03 12.03 -3.16
C THR A 46 18.93 13.08 -3.31
N SER A 47 17.69 12.67 -3.55
CA SER A 47 16.54 13.56 -3.68
C SER A 47 15.23 12.90 -3.24
N GLU A 48 14.25 13.74 -2.89
CA GLU A 48 12.88 13.27 -2.61
C GLU A 48 12.26 12.52 -3.79
N GLU A 49 12.52 12.97 -5.01
CA GLU A 49 11.99 12.36 -6.24
C GLU A 49 12.53 10.95 -6.44
N GLN A 50 13.82 10.73 -6.12
CA GLN A 50 14.44 9.42 -6.19
C GLN A 50 13.85 8.45 -5.15
N ALA A 51 13.66 8.94 -3.92
CA ALA A 51 13.01 8.18 -2.85
C ALA A 51 11.56 7.82 -3.21
N GLU A 52 10.81 8.78 -3.76
CA GLU A 52 9.41 8.58 -4.15
C GLU A 52 9.28 7.55 -5.29
N LYS A 53 10.12 7.67 -6.32
CA LYS A 53 10.17 6.70 -7.42
C LYS A 53 10.48 5.28 -6.94
N TYR A 54 11.41 5.14 -5.98
CA TYR A 54 11.70 3.86 -5.37
C TYR A 54 10.46 3.26 -4.70
N LEU A 55 9.79 4.04 -3.84
CA LEU A 55 8.60 3.60 -3.10
C LEU A 55 7.44 3.24 -4.04
N GLU A 56 7.21 4.04 -5.09
CA GLU A 56 6.22 3.77 -6.15
C GLU A 56 6.49 2.42 -6.83
N THR A 57 7.76 2.18 -7.18
CA THR A 57 8.16 0.98 -7.91
C THR A 57 7.94 -0.27 -7.07
N ILE A 58 8.41 -0.30 -5.82
CA ILE A 58 8.21 -1.48 -4.94
C ILE A 58 6.74 -1.69 -4.55
N SER A 59 5.92 -0.63 -4.58
CA SER A 59 4.47 -0.74 -4.37
C SER A 59 3.73 -1.32 -5.58
N SER A 60 4.42 -1.51 -6.70
CA SER A 60 3.86 -2.01 -7.97
C SER A 60 4.47 -3.33 -8.42
N VAL A 61 5.69 -3.64 -7.98
CA VAL A 61 6.37 -4.91 -8.28
C VAL A 61 5.72 -6.04 -7.49
N SER A 62 5.26 -7.08 -8.19
CA SER A 62 4.73 -8.30 -7.56
C SER A 62 5.84 -9.13 -6.96
N SER A 63 5.54 -9.87 -5.90
CA SER A 63 6.41 -10.92 -5.36
C SER A 63 5.61 -12.03 -4.68
N ASP A 64 6.16 -13.24 -4.73
CA ASP A 64 5.55 -14.47 -4.23
C ASP A 64 6.04 -14.84 -2.82
N SER A 65 7.22 -14.34 -2.40
CA SER A 65 7.78 -14.59 -1.05
C SER A 65 8.55 -13.39 -0.50
N ILE A 66 8.87 -13.43 0.80
CA ILE A 66 9.65 -12.36 1.44
C ILE A 66 11.10 -12.34 0.97
N GLU A 67 11.72 -13.50 0.71
CA GLU A 67 13.08 -13.59 0.18
C GLU A 67 13.16 -13.03 -1.24
N GLU A 68 12.15 -13.30 -2.06
CA GLU A 68 12.05 -12.72 -3.39
C GLU A 68 11.80 -11.21 -3.32
N SER A 69 11.03 -10.75 -2.32
CA SER A 69 10.79 -9.33 -2.07
C SER A 69 12.07 -8.59 -1.68
N GLU A 70 12.89 -9.16 -0.80
CA GLU A 70 14.22 -8.62 -0.45
C GLU A 70 15.06 -8.44 -1.72
N GLY A 71 15.22 -9.49 -2.52
CA GLY A 71 16.02 -9.43 -3.75
C GLY A 71 15.49 -8.38 -4.76
N LYS A 72 14.17 -8.27 -4.90
CA LYS A 72 13.52 -7.27 -5.76
C LYS A 72 13.74 -5.85 -5.25
N MET A 73 13.66 -5.62 -3.94
CA MET A 73 13.90 -4.32 -3.34
C MET A 73 15.32 -3.82 -3.56
N GLU A 74 16.32 -4.69 -3.35
CA GLU A 74 17.71 -4.32 -3.56
C GLU A 74 17.99 -4.04 -5.05
N LYS A 75 17.41 -4.85 -5.96
CA LYS A 75 17.50 -4.60 -7.40
C LYS A 75 16.88 -3.26 -7.80
N VAL A 76 15.67 -2.96 -7.33
CA VAL A 76 14.99 -1.67 -7.60
C VAL A 76 15.79 -0.50 -7.03
N TYR A 77 16.39 -0.68 -5.85
CA TYR A 77 17.25 0.34 -5.24
C TYR A 77 18.47 0.63 -6.11
N GLN A 78 19.17 -0.42 -6.55
CA GLN A 78 20.31 -0.32 -7.45
C GLN A 78 19.93 0.35 -8.77
N GLU A 79 18.80 0.00 -9.38
CA GLU A 79 18.32 0.61 -10.62
C GLU A 79 17.93 2.09 -10.44
N THR A 80 17.44 2.46 -9.26
CA THR A 80 17.00 3.82 -8.96
C THR A 80 18.16 4.75 -8.57
N THR A 81 19.19 4.22 -7.91
CA THR A 81 20.29 4.99 -7.32
C THR A 81 21.64 4.80 -8.02
N GLY A 82 21.81 3.71 -8.77
CA GLY A 82 23.11 3.25 -9.26
C GLY A 82 24.02 2.70 -8.17
N ASN A 83 23.53 2.52 -6.93
CA ASN A 83 24.30 2.05 -5.79
C ASN A 83 23.95 0.59 -5.46
N ASP A 84 24.94 -0.30 -5.52
CA ASP A 84 24.81 -1.73 -5.25
C ASP A 84 25.44 -2.15 -3.90
N LYS A 85 26.03 -1.21 -3.16
CA LYS A 85 26.78 -1.50 -1.92
C LYS A 85 25.92 -1.41 -0.67
N VAL A 86 24.78 -0.75 -0.76
CA VAL A 86 23.90 -0.45 0.37
C VAL A 86 22.72 -1.41 0.33
N LYS A 87 22.46 -2.08 1.47
CA LYS A 87 21.28 -2.92 1.66
C LYS A 87 20.17 -2.12 2.31
N ILE A 88 19.08 -1.89 1.60
CA ILE A 88 17.95 -1.08 2.09
C ILE A 88 16.90 -1.91 2.82
N PHE A 89 16.84 -3.22 2.58
CA PHE A 89 15.73 -4.06 3.06
C PHE A 89 15.51 -4.01 4.58
N GLY A 90 16.57 -4.12 5.37
CA GLY A 90 16.46 -4.09 6.85
C GLY A 90 15.91 -2.77 7.36
N GLU A 91 16.41 -1.66 6.82
CA GLU A 91 15.95 -0.30 7.15
C GLU A 91 14.50 -0.06 6.74
N PHE A 92 14.09 -0.65 5.62
CA PHE A 92 12.72 -0.63 5.16
C PHE A 92 11.78 -1.41 6.08
N VAL A 93 12.18 -2.60 6.51
CA VAL A 93 11.43 -3.40 7.48
C VAL A 93 11.25 -2.63 8.79
N GLU A 94 12.30 -1.98 9.29
CA GLU A 94 12.21 -1.12 10.47
C GLU A 94 11.25 0.05 10.25
N TRP A 95 11.35 0.75 9.11
CA TRP A 95 10.44 1.83 8.77
C TRP A 95 8.97 1.37 8.74
N VAL A 96 8.68 0.22 8.14
CA VAL A 96 7.31 -0.33 8.13
C VAL A 96 6.82 -0.63 9.55
N LYS A 97 7.67 -1.16 10.43
CA LYS A 97 7.35 -1.36 11.86
C LYS A 97 7.05 -0.04 12.56
N ASP A 98 7.88 0.98 12.35
CA ASP A 98 7.71 2.32 12.96
C ASP A 98 6.38 2.98 12.54
N ASN A 99 5.84 2.61 11.38
CA ASN A 99 4.63 3.21 10.80
C ASN A 99 3.44 2.24 10.77
N GLN A 100 3.50 1.13 11.51
CA GLN A 100 2.49 0.06 11.45
C GLN A 100 1.06 0.56 11.72
N GLU A 101 0.89 1.48 12.68
CA GLU A 101 -0.42 2.08 13.00
C GLU A 101 -0.98 2.92 11.86
N GLU A 102 -0.13 3.68 11.15
CA GLU A 102 -0.54 4.48 10.00
C GLU A 102 -0.95 3.60 8.81
N PHE A 103 -0.20 2.51 8.59
CA PHE A 103 -0.62 1.49 7.62
C PHE A 103 -1.98 0.88 7.99
N ALA A 104 -2.26 0.64 9.28
CA ALA A 104 -3.55 0.09 9.71
C ALA A 104 -4.74 1.04 9.51
N LYS A 105 -4.51 2.35 9.57
CA LYS A 105 -5.50 3.35 9.20
C LYS A 105 -5.81 3.30 7.69
N LEU A 106 -4.81 3.01 6.85
CA LEU A 106 -5.02 2.89 5.41
C LEU A 106 -5.88 1.70 5.00
N SER A 107 -5.71 0.52 5.62
CA SER A 107 -6.59 -0.63 5.32
C SER A 107 -8.03 -0.36 5.76
N SER A 108 -8.21 0.29 6.91
CA SER A 108 -9.54 0.67 7.44
C SER A 108 -10.26 1.66 6.52
N ASN A 109 -9.52 2.63 5.95
CA ASN A 109 -10.05 3.61 5.00
C ASN A 109 -10.22 3.04 3.58
N SER A 110 -9.37 2.10 3.16
CA SER A 110 -9.48 1.39 1.88
C SER A 110 -10.82 0.66 1.76
N ILE A 111 -11.30 0.03 2.84
CA ILE A 111 -12.61 -0.64 2.90
C ILE A 111 -13.75 0.37 2.70
N GLN A 112 -13.58 1.62 3.13
CA GLN A 112 -14.54 2.69 2.85
C GLN A 112 -14.45 3.24 1.41
N ILE A 113 -13.26 3.27 0.81
CA ILE A 113 -13.09 3.68 -0.61
C ILE A 113 -13.66 2.61 -1.56
N SER A 114 -13.62 1.33 -1.18
CA SER A 114 -14.27 0.24 -1.92
C SER A 114 -15.80 0.24 -1.76
N SER A 115 -16.36 1.05 -0.86
CA SER A 115 -17.80 1.26 -0.71
C SER A 115 -18.18 2.68 -1.19
N VAL A 116 -18.62 2.75 -2.44
CA VAL A 116 -19.39 3.84 -3.05
C VAL A 116 -18.59 5.04 -3.58
N ASN A 117 -18.41 5.05 -4.90
CA ASN A 117 -18.91 6.17 -5.73
C ASN A 117 -19.17 5.72 -7.18
N ILE A 118 -20.24 4.95 -7.42
CA ILE A 118 -20.78 4.77 -8.78
C ILE A 118 -21.55 6.06 -9.11
N LYS A 119 -20.85 7.07 -9.62
CA LYS A 119 -21.49 8.23 -10.24
C LYS A 119 -22.19 7.76 -11.52
N SER A 120 -23.51 7.59 -11.42
CA SER A 120 -24.48 7.45 -12.51
C SER A 120 -24.06 6.51 -13.66
N GLN A 121 -24.32 5.21 -13.51
CA GLN A 121 -24.55 4.37 -14.70
C GLN A 121 -25.98 4.63 -15.19
N SER A 122 -26.13 5.37 -16.30
CA SER A 122 -27.37 5.35 -17.08
C SER A 122 -27.46 4.00 -17.78
N ASN A 123 -28.19 3.07 -17.16
CA ASN A 123 -28.48 1.76 -17.74
C ASN A 123 -29.65 1.91 -18.74
N ILE A 124 -29.37 1.72 -20.04
CA ILE A 124 -30.38 1.59 -21.10
C ILE A 124 -30.51 0.09 -21.46
N GLY A 125 -30.75 -0.74 -20.45
CA GLY A 125 -30.86 -2.19 -20.61
C GLY A 125 -31.68 -2.78 -19.47
N SER A 126 -32.72 -3.53 -19.82
CA SER A 126 -33.59 -4.24 -18.88
C SER A 126 -32.82 -5.38 -18.19
N GLY A 127 -32.03 -5.03 -17.18
CA GLY A 127 -31.35 -5.98 -16.30
C GLY A 127 -31.87 -5.82 -14.87
N ASN A 128 -32.47 -6.87 -14.32
CA ASN A 128 -32.92 -6.90 -12.93
C ASN A 128 -31.72 -6.72 -11.98
N ILE A 129 -31.73 -5.64 -11.21
CA ILE A 129 -30.83 -5.44 -10.07
C ILE A 129 -31.49 -6.11 -8.86
N ILE A 130 -30.89 -7.20 -8.36
CA ILE A 130 -31.31 -7.82 -7.10
C ILE A 130 -30.59 -7.08 -5.97
N ASN A 131 -31.30 -6.17 -5.30
CA ASN A 131 -30.86 -5.53 -4.06
C ASN A 131 -31.22 -6.43 -2.87
N THR A 132 -30.32 -7.32 -2.46
CA THR A 132 -30.47 -8.04 -1.18
C THR A 132 -29.80 -7.23 -0.08
N CYS A 133 -30.55 -6.38 0.62
CA CYS A 133 -30.31 -6.01 2.02
C CYS A 133 -31.42 -5.08 2.55
N ILE A 134 -32.51 -5.63 3.10
CA ILE A 134 -33.19 -5.08 4.30
C ILE A 134 -33.87 -6.24 5.05
N TRP A 135 -33.28 -6.65 6.18
CA TRP A 135 -34.00 -7.39 7.23
C TRP A 135 -34.65 -6.34 8.11
N ASN A 136 -35.99 -6.27 8.13
CA ASN A 136 -36.73 -5.48 9.11
C ASN A 136 -37.53 -6.45 9.97
N GLY A 137 -36.95 -6.80 11.12
CA GLY A 137 -37.68 -7.43 12.20
C GLY A 137 -38.70 -6.44 12.77
N ASN A 138 -39.99 -6.73 12.59
CA ASN A 138 -41.02 -6.29 13.52
C ASN A 138 -42.27 -7.18 13.34
N LEU A 139 -42.31 -8.30 14.07
CA LEU A 139 -43.56 -9.02 14.34
C LEU A 139 -44.14 -8.43 15.62
N GLY A 140 -44.88 -7.33 15.47
CA GLY A 140 -45.63 -6.68 16.53
C GLY A 140 -47.13 -6.92 16.39
N ARG A 141 -47.63 -7.84 17.22
CA ARG A 141 -49.02 -8.10 17.69
C ARG A 141 -50.13 -8.33 16.67
#